data_AF-A0A3C0ALC6-F1
#
_entry.id   AF-A0A3C0ALC6-F1
#
_cell.length_a   1.000
_cell.length_b   1.000
_cell.length_c   1.000
_cell.angle_alpha   90.00
_cell.angle_beta   90.00
_cell.angle_gamma   90.00
#
_symmetry.space_group_name_H-M   'P 1'
#
loop_
_entity.id
_entity.type
_entity.pdbx_description
1 polymer ?
#
loop_
_entity_poly.entity_id
_entity_poly.type
_entity_poly.pdbx_seq_one_letter_code
_entity_poly.pdbx_strand_id
1 'polypeptide(L)' 'MDFSRLGKPTDNAYIESFNGRVRQECLNQHWFLSLTDAQEQVDQWRLDYNENRP' A
#
# COMPACT_ATOMS: atom_id res chain seq x y z
N MET A 1 -1.50 5.26 20.56
CA MET A 1 -1.78 5.33 19.11
C MET A 1 -2.70 6.52 18.90
N ASP A 2 -2.24 7.54 18.19
CA ASP A 2 -3.10 8.64 17.73
C ASP A 2 -3.93 8.13 16.56
N PHE A 3 -5.26 8.15 16.70
CA PHE A 3 -6.17 7.88 15.60
C PHE A 3 -6.36 9.15 14.78
N SER A 4 -6.57 9.02 13.47
CA SER A 4 -6.93 10.16 12.64
C SER A 4 -8.19 10.82 13.19
N ARG A 5 -8.13 12.15 13.37
CA ARG A 5 -9.27 12.90 13.90
C ARG A 5 -10.33 13.01 12.79
N LEU A 6 -11.56 12.63 13.11
CA LEU A 6 -12.72 12.82 12.23
C LEU A 6 -12.78 14.29 11.77
N GLY A 7 -12.82 14.51 10.45
CA GLY A 7 -12.90 15.83 9.85
C GLY A 7 -11.56 16.52 9.56
N LYS A 8 -10.41 15.85 9.74
CA LYS A 8 -9.09 16.34 9.29
C LYS A 8 -8.45 15.40 8.26
N PRO A 9 -8.75 15.57 6.95
CA PRO A 9 -8.18 14.75 5.88
C PRO A 9 -6.65 14.77 5.87
N THR A 10 -6.05 15.88 6.31
CA THR A 10 -4.60 16.05 6.38
C THR A 10 -3.92 15.17 7.43
N ASP A 11 -4.63 14.72 8.48
CA ASP A 11 -4.06 13.87 9.53
C ASP A 11 -3.78 12.43 9.01
N ASN A 12 -4.34 12.06 7.84
CA ASN A 12 -4.19 10.74 7.23
C ASN A 12 -3.52 10.77 5.85
N ALA A 13 -3.06 11.93 5.39
CA ALA A 13 -2.59 12.13 4.00
C ALA A 13 -1.44 11.19 3.60
N TYR A 14 -0.53 10.88 4.54
CA TYR A 14 0.55 9.93 4.29
C TYR A 14 0.00 8.53 4.01
N ILE A 15 -0.86 8.01 4.88
CA ILE A 15 -1.46 6.67 4.76
C ILE A 15 -2.35 6.59 3.51
N GLU A 16 -3.09 7.65 3.20
CA GLU A 16 -3.89 7.73 1.97
C GLU A 16 -3.03 7.68 0.72
N SER A 17 -1.92 8.43 0.68
CA SER A 17 -0.99 8.41 -0.44
C SER A 17 -0.29 7.05 -0.59
N PHE A 18 0.09 6.43 0.53
CA PHE A 18 0.65 5.09 0.56
C PHE A 18 -0.34 4.05 0.01
N ASN A 19 -1.58 4.05 0.51
CA ASN A 19 -2.63 3.15 0.03
C ASN A 19 -2.94 3.36 -1.47
N GLY A 20 -2.87 4.60 -1.94
CA GLY A 20 -3.00 4.93 -3.36
C GLY A 20 -1.90 4.27 -4.20
N ARG A 21 -0.64 4.35 -3.75
CA ARG A 21 0.51 3.71 -4.43
C ARG A 21 0.39 2.20 -4.43
N VAL A 22 0.07 1.57 -3.29
CA VAL A 22 -0.15 0.12 -3.22
C VAL A 22 -1.17 -0.33 -4.27
N ARG A 23 -2.27 0.41 -4.43
CA ARG A 23 -3.27 0.07 -5.45
C ARG A 23 -2.74 0.23 -6.87
N GLN A 24 -2.12 1.36 -7.20
CA GLN A 24 -1.70 1.65 -8.58
C GLN A 24 -0.49 0.84 -9.03
N GLU A 25 0.49 0.67 -8.14
CA GLU A 25 1.81 0.10 -8.45
C GLU A 25 1.85 -1.41 -8.17
N CYS A 26 1.07 -1.92 -7.21
CA CYS A 26 1.03 -3.35 -6.89
C CYS A 26 -0.27 -4.01 -7.37
N LEU A 27 -1.41 -3.62 -6.82
CA LEU A 27 -2.64 -4.43 -6.95
C LEU A 27 -3.26 -4.35 -8.35
N ASN A 28 -3.23 -3.19 -8.99
CA ASN A 28 -3.82 -3.01 -10.32
C ASN A 28 -2.94 -3.57 -11.45
N GLN A 29 -1.66 -3.85 -11.19
CA GLN A 29 -0.74 -4.40 -12.19
C GLN A 29 -0.83 -5.93 -12.33
N HIS A 30 -1.46 -6.60 -11.37
CA HIS A 30 -1.44 -8.06 -11.27
C HIS A 30 -2.86 -8.64 -11.26
N TRP A 31 -3.04 -9.73 -12.01
CA TRP A 31 -4.20 -10.59 -11.86
C TRP A 31 -3.84 -11.71 -10.89
N PHE A 32 -4.57 -11.80 -9.78
CA PHE A 32 -4.29 -12.82 -8.77
C PHE A 32 -5.05 -14.12 -9.06
N LEU A 33 -4.34 -15.23 -9.01
CA LEU A 33 -4.91 -16.57 -9.20
C LEU A 33 -5.39 -17.17 -7.88
N SER A 34 -4.87 -16.69 -6.75
CA SER A 34 -5.26 -17.12 -5.40
C SER A 34 -4.89 -16.07 -4.35
N LEU A 35 -5.35 -16.24 -3.11
CA LEU A 35 -4.92 -15.39 -1.99
C LEU A 35 -3.44 -15.53 -1.67
N THR A 36 -2.85 -16.73 -1.84
CA THR A 36 -1.42 -16.96 -1.63
C THR A 36 -0.59 -16.17 -2.64
N ASP A 37 -0.98 -16.24 -3.91
CA ASP A 37 -0.36 -15.49 -5.01
C ASP A 37 -0.45 -13.97 -4.77
N ALA A 38 -1.59 -13.48 -4.29
CA ALA A 38 -1.73 -12.08 -3.88
C ALA A 38 -0.82 -11.69 -2.71
N GLN A 39 -0.64 -12.55 -1.71
CA GLN A 39 0.25 -12.29 -0.57
C GLN A 39 1.71 -12.21 -1.01
N GLU A 40 2.16 -13.17 -1.82
CA GLU A 40 3.53 -13.20 -2.36
C GLU A 40 3.82 -11.93 -3.16
N GLN A 41 2.91 -11.52 -4.04
CA GLN A 41 3.11 -10.34 -4.87
C GLN A 41 3.13 -9.03 -4.06
N VAL A 42 2.30 -8.93 -3.02
CA VAL A 42 2.30 -7.77 -2.10
C VAL A 42 3.57 -7.73 -1.26
N ASP A 43 4.05 -8.87 -0.78
CA ASP A 43 5.30 -8.94 -0.01
C ASP A 43 6.52 -8.55 -0.86
N GLN A 44 6.57 -9.02 -2.12
CA GLN A 44 7.63 -8.60 -3.06
C GLN A 44 7.58 -7.10 -3.33
N TRP A 45 6.39 -6.54 -3.59
CA TRP A 45 6.25 -5.10 -3.78
C TRP A 45 6.65 -4.31 -2.54
N ARG A 46 6.34 -4.81 -1.33
CA ARG A 46 6.72 -4.15 -0.07
C ARG A 46 8.25 -4.13 0.11
N LEU A 47 8.94 -5.20 -0.25
CA LEU A 47 10.41 -5.25 -0.21
C LEU A 47 11.00 -4.24 -1.20
N ASP A 48 10.56 -4.28 -2.45
CA ASP A 48 11.03 -3.35 -3.49
C ASP A 48 10.78 -1.88 -3.11
N TYR A 49 9.58 -1.57 -2.62
CA TYR A 49 9.22 -0.22 -2.17
C TYR A 49 10.14 0.29 -1.06
N ASN A 50 10.51 -0.58 -0.11
CA ASN A 50 11.37 -0.22 1.03
C ASN A 50 12.86 -0.19 0.67
N GLU A 51 13.31 -0.99 -0.29
CA GLU A 51 14.71 -1.02 -0.74
C GLU A 51 15.03 0.13 -1.70
N ASN A 52 14.07 0.51 -2.56
CA ASN A 52 14.26 1.57 -3.56
C ASN A 52 13.85 2.96 -3.09
N ARG A 53 13.23 3.09 -1.92
CA ARG A 53 12.85 4.39 -1.34
C ARG A 53 13.42 4.54 0.08
N PRO A 54 14.31 5.52 0.32
CA PRO A 54 14.92 5.76 1.62
C PRO A 54 13.94 6.32 2.67
#